data_AF-A0A8H3W593-F1
#
_entry.id   AF-A0A8H3W593-F1
#
_cell.length_a   1.000
_cell.length_b   1.000
_cell.length_c   1.000
_cell.angle_alpha   90.00
_cell.angle_beta   90.00
_cell.angle_gamma   90.00
#
_symmetry.space_group_name_H-M   'P 1'
#
loop_
_entity.id
_entity.type
_entity.pdbx_description
1 polymer ?
#
loop_
_entity_poly.entity_id
_entity_poly.type
_entity_poly.pdbx_seq_one_letter_code
_entity_poly.pdbx_strand_id
1 'polypeptide(L)'
;MQLCKILSVLSLAIEIAGQTTTCYWPNGIANTVVKPCPTPQGKAAAACCFDNHYCLTNGLCMDPDYDTLYRGACTDSKFEAEGCPKYCDRSEISGADPGRHIGLWGCDIPAVYTCEHPRFCLQANFTIEQPGKIMLNTAVESDLGITATATSSSTPSSSARTEMNNGISAGAAAGIGVGVGVPLAIAVVVLSFLLVRERKKVKAAEAATPMGAYSSPDPKYGPPPPWAPGQHGNAVSPELPTAAHRTRHELPQ
;
A
#
# COMPACT_ATOMS: atom_id res chain seq x y z
N MET A 1 5.82 53.28 18.07
CA MET A 1 5.35 52.20 18.96
C MET A 1 4.13 51.59 18.29
N GLN A 2 4.05 50.35 17.84
CA GLN A 2 4.89 49.17 17.98
C GLN A 2 4.71 48.36 16.70
N LEU A 3 5.75 48.38 15.87
CA LEU A 3 5.85 47.72 14.58
C LEU A 3 6.16 46.21 14.73
N CYS A 4 5.69 45.56 15.81
CA CYS A 4 6.42 44.42 16.39
C CYS A 4 5.62 43.16 16.75
N LYS A 5 4.36 42.97 16.30
CA LYS A 5 3.60 41.77 16.70
C LYS A 5 2.83 41.03 15.58
N ILE A 6 3.19 41.21 14.31
CA ILE A 6 2.60 40.42 13.21
C ILE A 6 3.64 39.47 12.57
N LEU A 7 4.88 39.45 13.07
CA LEU A 7 5.86 38.41 12.76
C LEU A 7 5.74 37.26 13.77
N SER A 8 4.75 36.38 13.59
CA SER A 8 4.91 34.95 13.90
C SER A 8 3.65 34.18 13.48
N VAL A 9 3.49 33.94 12.18
CA VAL A 9 2.76 32.73 11.76
C VAL A 9 3.78 31.94 10.97
N LEU A 10 4.67 31.28 11.73
CA LEU A 10 5.53 30.23 11.24
C LEU A 10 4.61 29.17 10.62
N SER A 11 4.59 29.09 9.30
CA SER A 11 3.93 28.00 8.58
C SER A 11 4.63 26.69 8.97
N LEU A 12 4.09 26.00 9.97
CA LEU A 12 4.29 24.57 10.11
C LEU A 12 3.53 23.92 8.94
N ALA A 13 4.20 23.83 7.78
CA ALA A 13 3.90 22.76 6.85
C ALA A 13 4.23 21.47 7.61
N ILE A 14 3.21 20.85 8.20
CA ILE A 14 3.31 19.46 8.61
C ILE A 14 3.40 18.71 7.28
N GLU A 15 4.63 18.39 6.88
CA GLU A 15 4.84 17.30 5.95
C GLU A 15 4.21 16.07 6.60
N ILE A 16 3.05 15.67 6.12
CA ILE A 16 2.58 14.31 6.30
C ILE A 16 3.47 13.48 5.38
N ALA A 17 4.73 13.31 5.77
CA ALA A 17 5.52 12.21 5.30
C ALA A 17 4.77 10.97 5.79
N GLY A 18 4.10 10.27 4.87
CA GLY A 18 3.66 8.91 5.12
C GLY A 18 4.90 8.13 5.50
N GLN A 19 5.13 7.99 6.80
CA GLN A 19 6.32 7.36 7.32
C GLN A 19 6.22 5.89 6.90
N THR A 20 7.02 5.49 5.91
CA THR A 20 7.12 4.09 5.51
C THR A 20 7.81 3.36 6.64
N THR A 21 7.04 2.89 7.61
CA THR A 21 7.56 2.14 8.74
C THR A 21 8.16 0.85 8.22
N THR A 22 9.48 0.73 8.36
CA THR A 22 10.22 -0.49 7.99
C THR A 22 10.00 -1.56 9.04
N CYS A 23 9.81 -2.79 8.60
CA CYS A 23 9.66 -3.95 9.47
C CYS A 23 10.99 -4.69 9.57
N TYR A 24 11.26 -5.28 10.73
CA TYR A 24 12.50 -5.97 11.04
C TYR A 24 12.20 -7.30 11.70
N TRP A 25 12.87 -8.34 11.22
CA TRP A 25 12.87 -9.63 11.92
C TRP A 25 13.57 -9.52 13.28
N PRO A 26 13.37 -10.48 14.19
CA PRO A 26 14.06 -10.49 15.48
C PRO A 26 15.59 -10.35 15.41
N ASN A 27 16.22 -10.83 14.33
CA ASN A 27 17.66 -10.65 14.10
C ASN A 27 18.07 -9.23 13.61
N GLY A 28 17.12 -8.30 13.52
CA GLY A 28 17.33 -6.91 13.08
C GLY A 28 17.40 -6.72 11.57
N ILE A 29 17.21 -7.77 10.76
CA ILE A 29 17.20 -7.65 9.30
C ILE A 29 15.87 -7.06 8.84
N ALA A 30 15.95 -5.98 8.06
CA ALA A 30 14.78 -5.33 7.48
C ALA A 30 14.06 -6.23 6.47
N ASN A 31 12.73 -6.14 6.42
CA ASN A 31 11.85 -6.86 5.51
C ASN A 31 10.78 -5.93 4.93
N THR A 32 10.52 -6.06 3.63
CA THR A 32 9.56 -5.23 2.88
C THR A 32 8.28 -5.97 2.46
N VAL A 33 8.27 -7.31 2.62
CA VAL A 33 7.14 -8.18 2.28
C VAL A 33 6.05 -8.03 3.33
N VAL A 34 6.40 -8.11 4.62
CA VAL A 34 5.44 -7.88 5.70
C VAL A 34 5.15 -6.39 5.88
N LYS A 35 3.92 -6.07 6.26
CA LYS A 35 3.44 -4.71 6.48
C LYS A 35 3.21 -4.43 7.95
N PRO A 36 3.46 -3.19 8.41
CA PRO A 36 3.21 -2.82 9.79
C PRO A 36 1.72 -2.90 10.12
N CYS A 37 1.41 -3.53 11.24
CA CYS A 37 0.10 -3.47 11.86
C CYS A 37 -0.16 -2.12 12.49
N PRO A 38 -1.43 -1.77 12.78
CA PRO A 38 -1.72 -0.67 13.66
C PRO A 38 -1.03 -0.88 15.02
N THR A 39 -0.40 0.16 15.55
CA THR A 39 0.27 0.09 16.85
C THR A 39 -0.77 -0.15 17.96
N PRO A 40 -0.65 -1.23 18.75
CA PRO A 40 -1.57 -1.47 19.86
C PRO A 40 -1.52 -0.33 20.88
N GLN A 41 -2.64 -0.07 21.55
CA GLN A 41 -2.74 1.02 22.52
C GLN A 41 -1.69 0.88 23.64
N GLY A 42 -0.95 1.97 23.89
CA GLY A 42 0.09 2.00 24.92
C GLY A 42 1.38 1.28 24.55
N LYS A 43 1.55 0.84 23.29
CA LYS A 43 2.77 0.20 22.79
C LYS A 43 3.58 1.16 21.93
N ALA A 44 4.90 0.95 21.91
CA ALA A 44 5.85 1.78 21.17
C ALA A 44 6.14 1.24 19.77
N ALA A 45 5.90 -0.06 19.56
CA ALA A 45 6.06 -0.73 18.29
C ALA A 45 4.83 -1.59 17.96
N ALA A 46 4.74 -2.03 16.72
CA ALA A 46 3.71 -2.91 16.22
C ALA A 46 4.32 -4.15 15.58
N ALA A 47 3.57 -5.24 15.58
CA ALA A 47 3.87 -6.37 14.73
C ALA A 47 3.85 -5.98 13.25
N CYS A 48 4.52 -6.76 12.41
CA CYS A 48 4.33 -6.71 10.98
C CYS A 48 3.91 -8.09 10.46
N CYS A 49 2.76 -8.11 9.81
CA CYS A 49 2.13 -9.32 9.28
C CYS A 49 2.21 -9.34 7.74
N PHE A 50 2.01 -10.50 7.14
CA PHE A 50 1.84 -10.60 5.69
C PHE A 50 0.58 -9.86 5.23
N ASP A 51 0.58 -9.45 3.97
CA ASP A 51 -0.61 -8.90 3.32
C ASP A 51 -1.77 -9.90 3.42
N ASN A 52 -2.99 -9.39 3.63
CA ASN A 52 -4.21 -10.18 3.85
C ASN A 52 -4.26 -11.03 5.14
N HIS A 53 -3.31 -10.87 6.07
CA HIS A 53 -3.35 -11.57 7.36
C HIS A 53 -3.86 -10.61 8.46
N TYR A 54 -4.42 -11.15 9.54
CA TYR A 54 -4.98 -10.33 10.62
C TYR A 54 -3.92 -9.94 11.65
N CYS A 55 -3.91 -8.67 12.02
CA CYS A 55 -3.11 -8.14 13.13
C CYS A 55 -3.80 -8.40 14.47
N LEU A 56 -3.05 -8.81 15.49
CA LEU A 56 -3.59 -9.05 16.83
C LEU A 56 -3.07 -8.05 17.86
N THR A 57 -3.90 -7.71 18.84
CA THR A 57 -3.56 -6.73 19.91
C THR A 57 -2.39 -7.14 20.79
N ASN A 58 -2.04 -8.43 20.83
CA ASN A 58 -0.90 -8.95 21.57
C ASN A 58 0.40 -8.97 20.74
N GLY A 59 0.40 -8.34 19.56
CA GLY A 59 1.55 -8.26 18.67
C GLY A 59 1.76 -9.52 17.82
N LEU A 60 0.85 -10.48 17.84
CA LEU A 60 0.90 -11.63 16.92
C LEU A 60 0.13 -11.35 15.64
N CYS A 61 0.31 -12.26 14.68
CA CYS A 61 -0.43 -12.28 13.43
C CYS A 61 -1.26 -13.56 13.34
N MET A 62 -2.38 -13.50 12.64
CA MET A 62 -3.18 -14.68 12.30
C MET A 62 -3.24 -14.86 10.79
N ASP A 63 -2.90 -16.05 10.33
CA ASP A 63 -3.07 -16.50 8.96
C ASP A 63 -4.49 -17.08 8.79
N PRO A 64 -5.38 -16.43 8.02
CA PRO A 64 -6.75 -16.90 7.83
C PRO A 64 -6.88 -18.16 6.96
N ASP A 65 -5.90 -18.44 6.09
CA ASP A 65 -5.95 -19.58 5.18
C ASP A 65 -5.63 -20.89 5.91
N TYR A 66 -4.78 -20.82 6.93
CA TYR A 66 -4.32 -21.97 7.71
C TYR A 66 -4.75 -21.94 9.19
N ASP A 67 -5.57 -20.98 9.60
CA ASP A 67 -6.01 -20.75 10.99
C ASP A 67 -4.83 -20.80 12.00
N THR A 68 -3.70 -20.20 11.60
CA THR A 68 -2.43 -20.34 12.31
C THR A 68 -1.97 -18.99 12.85
N LEU A 69 -1.81 -18.93 14.17
CA LEU A 69 -1.11 -17.82 14.82
C LEU A 69 0.37 -17.86 14.48
N TYR A 70 1.00 -16.72 14.28
CA TYR A 70 2.45 -16.66 14.05
C TYR A 70 3.07 -15.40 14.62
N ARG A 71 4.36 -15.51 14.97
CA ARG A 71 5.21 -14.36 15.20
C ARG A 71 5.69 -13.82 13.85
N GLY A 72 5.25 -12.61 13.50
CA GLY A 72 5.72 -11.86 12.33
C GLY A 72 7.04 -11.11 12.59
N ALA A 73 7.25 -10.04 11.83
CA ALA A 73 8.31 -9.08 12.09
C ALA A 73 7.81 -7.98 13.05
N CYS A 74 8.62 -6.96 13.33
CA CYS A 74 8.22 -5.81 14.15
C CYS A 74 8.70 -4.49 13.56
N THR A 75 8.03 -3.39 13.89
CA THR A 75 8.45 -2.04 13.47
C THR A 75 9.70 -1.53 14.20
N ASP A 76 10.15 -2.22 15.26
CA ASP A 76 11.41 -1.92 15.95
C ASP A 76 12.57 -2.75 15.40
N SER A 77 13.61 -2.05 14.92
CA SER A 77 14.86 -2.64 14.43
C SER A 77 15.62 -3.50 15.44
N LYS A 78 15.43 -3.26 16.74
CA LYS A 78 16.04 -4.05 17.80
C LYS A 78 15.13 -5.17 18.30
N PHE A 79 13.87 -5.18 17.86
CA PHE A 79 12.85 -6.11 18.32
C PHE A 79 12.61 -6.07 19.85
N GLU A 80 13.02 -5.02 20.55
CA GLU A 80 12.97 -4.89 22.01
C GLU A 80 11.80 -4.02 22.51
N ALA A 81 11.24 -3.18 21.64
CA ALA A 81 10.13 -2.32 21.99
C ALA A 81 8.88 -3.10 22.38
N GLU A 82 8.14 -2.57 23.36
CA GLU A 82 6.83 -3.12 23.69
C GLU A 82 5.89 -3.06 22.48
N GLY A 83 5.25 -4.19 22.20
CA GLY A 83 4.44 -4.41 21.00
C GLY A 83 5.07 -5.35 19.98
N CYS A 84 6.40 -5.60 20.08
CA CYS A 84 7.04 -6.70 19.37
C CYS A 84 6.80 -8.04 20.11
N PRO A 85 6.28 -9.08 19.43
CA PRO A 85 6.00 -10.38 20.05
C PRO A 85 7.29 -11.15 20.36
N LYS A 86 7.59 -11.39 21.64
CA LYS A 86 8.77 -12.15 22.10
C LYS A 86 8.64 -13.68 22.00
N TYR A 87 7.78 -14.16 21.12
CA TYR A 87 7.53 -15.59 20.96
C TYR A 87 8.41 -16.16 19.86
N CYS A 88 9.20 -17.19 20.19
CA CYS A 88 10.10 -17.87 19.24
C CYS A 88 11.15 -16.92 18.60
N ASP A 89 11.48 -15.81 19.26
CA ASP A 89 12.26 -14.69 18.72
C ASP A 89 13.78 -14.92 18.74
N ARG A 90 14.25 -16.03 19.32
CA ARG A 90 15.68 -16.35 19.46
C ARG A 90 15.99 -17.77 19.04
N SER A 91 17.21 -17.97 18.55
CA SER A 91 17.73 -19.26 18.06
C SER A 91 17.82 -20.36 19.12
N GLU A 92 17.83 -20.00 20.42
CA GLU A 92 17.96 -20.98 21.50
C GLU A 92 16.63 -21.69 21.80
N ILE A 93 15.50 -21.18 21.29
CA ILE A 93 14.18 -21.76 21.49
C ILE A 93 13.97 -22.85 20.43
N SER A 94 13.60 -24.06 20.83
CA SER A 94 13.36 -25.16 19.88
C SER A 94 12.26 -24.80 18.87
N GLY A 95 12.55 -24.88 17.58
CA GLY A 95 11.63 -24.54 16.49
C GLY A 95 11.54 -23.04 16.15
N ALA A 96 12.34 -22.20 16.81
CA ALA A 96 12.44 -20.79 16.48
C ALA A 96 13.47 -20.52 15.37
N ASP A 97 13.24 -19.44 14.62
CA ASP A 97 14.25 -18.81 13.77
C ASP A 97 14.04 -17.28 13.81
N PRO A 98 15.03 -16.50 14.26
CA PRO A 98 14.92 -15.04 14.34
C PRO A 98 15.00 -14.33 12.98
N GLY A 99 15.24 -15.04 11.87
CA GLY A 99 15.35 -14.47 10.52
C GLY A 99 14.10 -14.60 9.65
N ARG A 100 13.01 -15.18 10.18
CA ARG A 100 11.75 -15.37 9.45
C ARG A 100 10.52 -15.30 10.36
N HIS A 101 9.34 -15.43 9.76
CA HIS A 101 8.09 -15.66 10.49
C HIS A 101 8.08 -17.08 11.07
N ILE A 102 7.46 -17.27 12.23
CA ILE A 102 7.33 -18.57 12.87
C ILE A 102 5.90 -18.80 13.32
N GLY A 103 5.28 -19.88 12.82
CA GLY A 103 3.97 -20.34 13.28
C GLY A 103 4.02 -20.79 14.73
N LEU A 104 2.95 -20.48 15.48
CA LEU A 104 2.74 -20.87 16.85
C LEU A 104 1.69 -21.98 16.86
N TRP A 105 2.11 -23.18 17.23
CA TRP A 105 1.24 -24.35 17.24
C TRP A 105 0.70 -24.58 18.63
N GLY A 106 -0.63 -24.68 18.74
CA GLY A 106 -1.28 -25.06 19.98
C GLY A 106 -0.89 -26.47 20.41
N CYS A 107 -0.71 -26.65 21.70
CA CYS A 107 -0.61 -27.96 22.33
C CYS A 107 -2.01 -28.41 22.78
N ASP A 108 -2.17 -29.68 23.17
CA ASP A 108 -3.42 -30.22 23.73
C ASP A 108 -3.76 -29.66 25.13
N ILE A 109 -3.24 -28.47 25.46
CA ILE A 109 -3.45 -27.73 26.69
C ILE A 109 -3.86 -26.30 26.30
N PRO A 110 -4.96 -25.75 26.84
CA PRO A 110 -5.43 -24.42 26.50
C PRO A 110 -4.36 -23.34 26.69
N ALA A 111 -4.25 -22.45 25.71
CA ALA A 111 -3.31 -21.32 25.69
C ALA A 111 -1.81 -21.69 25.74
N VAL A 112 -1.46 -22.97 25.61
CA VAL A 112 -0.07 -23.44 25.53
C VAL A 112 0.29 -23.64 24.06
N TYR A 113 1.41 -23.06 23.65
CA TYR A 113 1.89 -23.09 22.28
C TYR A 113 3.35 -23.50 22.22
N THR A 114 3.79 -23.83 21.01
CA THR A 114 5.19 -24.07 20.69
C THR A 114 5.54 -23.48 19.32
N CYS A 115 6.84 -23.40 19.02
CA CYS A 115 7.35 -22.83 17.78
C CYS A 115 7.32 -23.88 16.67
N GLU A 116 6.80 -23.51 15.50
CA GLU A 116 6.89 -24.22 14.21
C GLU A 116 6.22 -25.60 14.11
N HIS A 117 6.21 -26.44 15.16
CA HIS A 117 5.66 -27.79 15.09
C HIS A 117 5.19 -28.32 16.46
N PRO A 118 4.03 -29.00 16.55
CA PRO A 118 3.49 -29.54 17.81
C PRO A 118 4.38 -30.56 18.54
N ARG A 119 5.39 -31.15 17.86
CA ARG A 119 6.33 -32.10 18.49
C ARG A 119 7.15 -31.47 19.62
N PHE A 120 7.26 -30.14 19.62
CA PHE A 120 7.97 -29.39 20.63
C PHE A 120 7.13 -29.08 21.88
N CYS A 121 5.83 -29.45 21.91
CA CYS A 121 4.96 -29.26 23.07
C CYS A 121 5.50 -29.87 24.37
N LEU A 122 6.24 -30.99 24.29
CA LEU A 122 6.84 -31.64 25.46
C LEU A 122 8.25 -31.13 25.79
N GLN A 123 8.84 -30.29 24.95
CA GLN A 123 10.24 -29.88 25.04
C GLN A 123 10.40 -28.39 25.35
N ALA A 124 9.70 -27.55 24.59
CA ALA A 124 9.81 -26.09 24.65
C ALA A 124 8.45 -25.48 24.31
N ASN A 125 7.57 -25.43 25.30
CA ASN A 125 6.28 -24.77 25.21
C ASN A 125 6.28 -23.46 25.99
N PHE A 126 5.29 -22.63 25.72
CA PHE A 126 5.05 -21.38 26.43
C PHE A 126 3.56 -21.06 26.44
N THR A 127 3.16 -20.20 27.36
CA THR A 127 1.78 -19.71 27.45
C THR A 127 1.64 -18.37 26.76
N ILE A 128 0.54 -18.18 26.03
CA ILE A 128 0.14 -16.85 25.54
C ILE A 128 -0.92 -16.33 26.52
N GLU A 129 -0.49 -15.53 27.50
CA GLU A 129 -1.35 -15.12 28.63
C GLU A 129 -2.52 -14.22 28.22
N GLN A 130 -2.35 -13.44 27.15
CA GLN A 130 -3.40 -12.56 26.63
C GLN A 130 -3.76 -13.01 25.21
N PRO A 131 -4.94 -13.65 25.02
CA PRO A 131 -5.40 -13.97 23.68
C PRO A 131 -5.56 -12.65 22.91
N GLY A 132 -4.84 -12.55 21.80
CA GLY A 132 -4.88 -11.39 20.94
C GLY A 132 -6.29 -11.21 20.36
N LYS A 133 -6.79 -9.97 20.38
CA LYS A 133 -8.01 -9.62 19.64
C LYS A 133 -7.59 -9.21 18.24
N ILE A 134 -8.40 -9.59 17.25
CA ILE A 134 -8.24 -9.10 15.88
C ILE A 134 -8.39 -7.58 15.88
N MET A 135 -7.38 -6.91 15.34
CA MET A 135 -7.37 -5.47 15.14
C MET A 135 -7.91 -5.14 13.75
N LEU A 136 -8.52 -3.97 13.61
CA LEU A 136 -8.92 -3.48 12.30
C LEU A 136 -7.67 -3.16 11.47
N ASN A 137 -7.47 -3.93 10.41
CA ASN A 137 -6.45 -3.72 9.39
C ASN A 137 -7.05 -3.97 8.01
N THR A 138 -6.26 -3.76 6.95
CA THR A 138 -6.71 -3.91 5.55
C THR A 138 -7.32 -5.27 5.25
N ALA A 139 -6.83 -6.36 5.88
CA ALA A 139 -7.39 -7.70 5.74
C ALA A 139 -8.82 -7.77 6.30
N VAL A 140 -9.02 -7.32 7.54
CA VAL A 140 -10.35 -7.27 8.16
C VAL A 140 -11.30 -6.35 7.39
N GLU A 141 -10.82 -5.20 6.93
CA GLU A 141 -11.63 -4.26 6.13
C GLU A 141 -12.10 -4.90 4.83
N SER A 142 -11.21 -5.66 4.15
CA SER A 142 -11.55 -6.41 2.94
C SER A 142 -12.63 -7.45 3.21
N ASP A 143 -12.48 -8.27 4.25
CA ASP A 143 -13.42 -9.36 4.55
C ASP A 143 -14.78 -8.87 5.03
N LEU A 144 -14.81 -7.74 5.75
CA LEU A 144 -16.05 -7.10 6.17
C LEU A 144 -16.69 -6.26 5.05
N GLY A 145 -16.03 -6.12 3.89
CA GLY A 145 -16.50 -5.24 2.82
C GLY A 145 -16.52 -3.76 3.22
N ILE A 146 -15.76 -3.37 4.25
CA ILE A 146 -15.58 -1.99 4.70
C ILE A 146 -14.56 -1.36 3.76
N THR A 147 -14.93 -1.16 2.50
CA THR A 147 -14.13 -0.31 1.63
C THR A 147 -14.29 1.11 2.17
N ALA A 148 -13.22 1.69 2.72
CA ALA A 148 -13.17 3.11 2.97
C ALA A 148 -13.26 3.83 1.61
N THR A 149 -14.49 4.10 1.15
CA THR A 149 -14.72 5.19 0.21
C THR A 149 -14.07 6.39 0.86
N ALA A 150 -13.04 6.96 0.21
CA ALA A 150 -12.46 8.24 0.60
C ALA A 150 -13.52 9.33 0.46
N THR A 151 -14.50 9.33 1.35
CA THR A 151 -15.39 10.46 1.59
C THR A 151 -14.53 11.42 2.36
N SER A 152 -14.15 12.52 1.71
CA SER A 152 -13.56 13.67 2.37
C SER A 152 -14.62 14.29 3.30
N SER A 153 -14.83 13.68 4.47
CA SER A 153 -15.69 14.22 5.52
C SER A 153 -14.81 14.76 6.64
N SER A 154 -14.44 16.03 6.49
CA SER A 154 -13.95 16.84 7.59
C SER A 154 -15.15 17.26 8.44
N THR A 155 -15.38 16.61 9.58
CA THR A 155 -16.11 17.26 10.68
C THR A 155 -15.64 16.72 12.05
N PRO A 156 -15.35 17.63 13.01
CA PRO A 156 -14.93 17.27 14.35
C PRO A 156 -16.10 16.80 15.22
N SER A 157 -15.78 15.92 16.16
CA SER A 157 -16.66 15.43 17.21
C SER A 157 -17.01 16.54 18.21
N SER A 158 -18.29 16.69 18.53
CA SER A 158 -18.79 17.04 19.88
C SER A 158 -20.26 16.68 19.98
N SER A 159 -20.56 15.65 20.77
CA SER A 159 -21.90 15.16 21.07
C SER A 159 -22.60 16.05 22.10
N ALA A 160 -23.82 16.51 21.80
CA ALA A 160 -24.90 16.66 22.79
C ALA A 160 -26.29 16.73 22.10
N ARG A 161 -27.03 15.61 22.27
CA ARG A 161 -28.49 15.36 22.30
C ARG A 161 -29.50 16.39 21.73
N THR A 162 -30.30 15.85 20.78
CA THR A 162 -31.77 15.94 20.58
C THR A 162 -32.46 17.31 20.49
N GLU A 163 -32.91 17.68 19.29
CA GLU A 163 -34.33 17.72 18.88
C GLU A 163 -34.46 18.16 17.42
N MET A 164 -35.42 17.55 16.71
CA MET A 164 -35.79 17.89 15.34
C MET A 164 -36.36 19.31 15.28
N ASN A 165 -35.90 20.14 14.33
CA ASN A 165 -36.76 21.09 13.62
C ASN A 165 -36.10 21.54 12.30
N ASN A 166 -36.82 21.33 11.21
CA ASN A 166 -36.49 21.80 9.87
C ASN A 166 -36.41 23.34 9.83
N GLY A 167 -35.28 23.86 9.38
CA GLY A 167 -35.13 25.26 9.02
C GLY A 167 -33.71 25.54 8.54
N ILE A 168 -33.52 25.60 7.22
CA ILE A 168 -32.24 26.02 6.63
C ILE A 168 -32.02 27.49 6.98
N SER A 169 -31.09 27.74 7.91
CA SER A 169 -30.68 29.07 8.32
C SER A 169 -29.73 29.69 7.27
N ALA A 170 -29.93 30.98 6.98
CA ALA A 170 -29.20 31.79 6.01
C ALA A 170 -27.67 31.88 6.22
N GLY A 171 -27.13 31.28 7.30
CA GLY A 171 -25.69 31.14 7.53
C GLY A 171 -25.01 30.03 6.69
N ALA A 172 -25.75 29.04 6.19
CA ALA A 172 -25.17 27.96 5.37
C ALA A 172 -24.79 28.40 3.94
N ALA A 173 -25.38 29.50 3.44
CA ALA A 173 -25.15 29.99 2.08
C ALA A 173 -23.90 30.89 1.94
N ALA A 174 -23.33 31.40 3.04
CA ALA A 174 -22.16 32.29 3.00
C ALA A 174 -20.81 31.57 3.07
N GLY A 175 -20.79 30.26 3.35
CA GLY A 175 -19.55 29.47 3.53
C GLY A 175 -19.03 28.76 2.28
N ILE A 176 -19.80 28.72 1.19
CA ILE A 176 -19.45 28.01 -0.05
C ILE A 176 -18.96 29.04 -1.08
N GLY A 177 -17.84 29.72 -0.80
CA GLY A 177 -17.34 30.76 -1.70
C GLY A 177 -15.84 30.98 -1.74
N VAL A 178 -15.06 30.40 -0.81
CA VAL A 178 -13.62 30.71 -0.69
C VAL A 178 -12.76 29.44 -0.53
N GLY A 179 -13.22 28.30 -1.04
CA GLY A 179 -12.49 27.03 -0.97
C GLY A 179 -11.79 26.59 -2.25
N VAL A 180 -12.28 27.04 -3.43
CA VAL A 180 -11.83 26.52 -4.74
C VAL A 180 -11.09 27.59 -5.58
N GLY A 181 -11.17 28.87 -5.18
CA GLY A 181 -10.62 29.98 -5.96
C GLY A 181 -9.09 30.00 -6.03
N VAL A 182 -8.40 29.59 -4.97
CA VAL A 182 -6.94 29.64 -4.89
C VAL A 182 -6.25 28.63 -5.82
N PRO A 183 -6.58 27.32 -5.81
CA PRO A 183 -5.94 26.38 -6.73
C PRO A 183 -6.30 26.68 -8.20
N LEU A 184 -7.53 27.16 -8.46
CA LEU A 184 -7.98 27.48 -9.81
C LEU A 184 -7.32 28.77 -10.35
N ALA A 185 -7.11 29.78 -9.50
CA ALA A 185 -6.36 30.98 -9.87
C ALA A 185 -4.88 30.68 -10.16
N ILE A 186 -4.25 29.82 -9.36
CA ILE A 186 -2.86 29.39 -9.59
C ILE A 186 -2.75 28.61 -10.90
N ALA A 187 -3.68 27.68 -11.18
CA ALA A 187 -3.70 26.94 -12.43
C ALA A 187 -3.86 27.87 -13.65
N VAL A 188 -4.74 28.87 -13.57
CA VAL A 188 -4.95 29.85 -14.65
C VAL A 188 -3.71 30.71 -14.87
N VAL A 189 -3.03 31.15 -13.81
CA VAL A 189 -1.79 31.95 -13.92
C VAL A 189 -0.66 31.14 -14.54
N VAL A 190 -0.46 29.88 -14.10
CA VAL A 190 0.56 28.99 -14.64
C VAL A 190 0.30 28.68 -16.11
N LEU A 191 -0.94 28.35 -16.48
CA LEU A 191 -1.30 28.05 -17.86
C LEU A 191 -1.12 29.27 -18.77
N SER A 192 -1.52 30.46 -18.30
CA SER A 192 -1.32 31.72 -19.02
C SER A 192 0.16 32.03 -19.24
N PHE A 193 1.01 31.81 -18.24
CA PHE A 193 2.45 32.02 -18.33
C PHE A 193 3.12 31.06 -19.33
N LEU A 194 2.73 29.77 -19.30
CA LEU A 194 3.25 28.76 -20.23
C LEU A 194 2.87 29.09 -21.68
N LEU A 195 1.62 29.48 -21.94
CA LEU A 195 1.18 29.87 -23.28
C LEU A 195 1.90 31.11 -23.80
N VAL A 196 2.17 32.12 -22.95
CA VAL A 196 2.96 33.29 -23.35
C VAL A 196 4.42 32.92 -23.64
N ARG A 197 5.01 32.02 -22.85
CA ARG A 197 6.38 31.52 -23.08
C ARG A 197 6.48 30.75 -24.40
N GLU A 198 5.51 29.89 -24.70
CA GLU A 198 5.40 29.15 -25.96
C GLU A 198 5.22 30.12 -27.14
N ARG A 199 4.34 31.12 -27.04
CA ARG A 199 4.19 32.15 -28.09
C ARG A 199 5.45 32.99 -28.29
N LYS A 200 6.23 33.26 -27.23
CA LYS A 200 7.53 33.94 -27.37
C LYS A 200 8.57 33.07 -28.07
N LYS A 201 8.55 31.74 -27.88
CA LYS A 201 9.39 30.81 -28.64
C LYS A 201 8.98 30.75 -30.12
N VAL A 202 7.68 30.73 -30.42
CA VAL A 202 7.18 30.74 -31.81
C VAL A 202 7.48 32.07 -32.50
N LYS A 203 7.34 33.22 -31.81
CA LYS A 203 7.73 34.54 -32.36
C LYS A 203 9.23 34.72 -32.53
N ALA A 204 10.06 34.00 -31.77
CA ALA A 204 11.50 33.94 -31.98
C ALA A 204 11.89 33.02 -33.16
N ALA A 205 11.04 32.05 -33.51
CA ALA A 205 11.20 31.22 -34.72
C ALA A 205 10.71 31.92 -35.99
N GLU A 206 9.76 32.85 -35.91
CA GLU A 206 9.24 33.60 -37.07
C GLU A 206 10.11 34.81 -37.48
N ALA A 207 11.03 35.26 -36.61
CA ALA A 207 12.00 36.31 -36.94
C ALA A 207 13.27 35.79 -37.66
N ALA A 208 13.36 34.47 -37.93
CA ALA A 208 14.45 33.84 -38.66
C ALA A 208 13.94 33.20 -39.95
N THR A 209 13.38 33.99 -40.87
CA THR A 209 13.26 33.59 -42.28
C THR A 209 13.72 34.73 -43.18
N PRO A 210 14.91 34.66 -43.81
CA PRO A 210 15.10 35.25 -45.11
C PRO A 210 14.60 34.28 -46.18
N MET A 211 13.66 34.77 -46.98
CA MET A 211 13.27 34.19 -48.28
C MET A 211 14.49 34.00 -49.18
N GLY A 212 14.52 32.92 -49.95
CA GLY A 212 15.44 32.79 -51.06
C GLY A 212 15.39 31.46 -51.79
N ALA A 213 14.94 31.52 -53.04
CA ALA A 213 15.22 30.59 -54.13
C ALA A 213 14.44 29.26 -54.21
N TYR A 214 13.32 29.37 -54.92
CA TYR A 214 12.88 28.46 -55.98
C TYR A 214 14.05 27.76 -56.73
N SER A 215 14.03 26.43 -56.77
CA SER A 215 14.39 25.63 -57.95
C SER A 215 14.01 24.16 -57.74
N SER A 216 13.02 23.71 -58.51
CA SER A 216 12.89 22.32 -58.96
C SER A 216 13.08 22.39 -60.48
N PRO A 217 13.85 21.49 -61.11
CA PRO A 217 13.24 20.24 -61.60
C PRO A 217 14.16 19.01 -61.55
N ASP A 218 13.62 17.82 -61.30
CA ASP A 218 13.41 16.81 -62.35
C ASP A 218 13.05 15.42 -61.76
N PRO A 219 12.13 14.66 -62.40
CA PRO A 219 11.78 13.30 -62.03
C PRO A 219 12.57 12.28 -62.85
N LYS A 220 13.22 11.30 -62.19
CA LYS A 220 13.72 10.11 -62.89
C LYS A 220 12.95 8.85 -62.46
N TYR A 221 12.17 8.39 -63.43
CA TYR A 221 11.61 7.05 -63.57
C TYR A 221 12.66 5.96 -63.32
N GLY A 222 12.34 5.01 -62.45
CA GLY A 222 12.92 3.66 -62.45
C GLY A 222 11.80 2.66 -62.76
N PRO A 223 12.01 1.67 -63.65
CA PRO A 223 10.96 0.71 -64.01
C PRO A 223 10.69 -0.29 -62.88
N PRO A 224 9.42 -0.69 -62.65
CA PRO A 224 9.09 -1.74 -61.69
C PRO A 224 9.46 -3.13 -62.23
N PRO A 225 9.91 -4.07 -61.36
CA PRO A 225 10.18 -5.43 -61.78
C PRO A 225 8.88 -6.18 -62.13
N PRO A 226 8.93 -7.13 -63.08
CA PRO A 226 7.74 -7.79 -63.63
C PRO A 226 7.28 -8.98 -62.76
N TRP A 227 5.95 -9.07 -62.55
CA TRP A 227 5.03 -10.23 -62.43
C TRP A 227 5.63 -11.66 -62.41
N ALA A 228 5.15 -12.72 -61.73
CA ALA A 228 3.89 -13.14 -61.07
C ALA A 228 4.18 -14.51 -60.34
N PRO A 229 3.20 -15.33 -59.89
CA PRO A 229 1.87 -15.08 -59.31
C PRO A 229 1.74 -15.71 -57.89
N GLY A 230 0.72 -15.26 -57.15
CA GLY A 230 0.44 -15.70 -55.78
C GLY A 230 -0.22 -17.07 -55.64
N GLN A 231 -0.27 -17.54 -54.38
CA GLN A 231 -1.33 -18.39 -53.89
C GLN A 231 -1.79 -17.97 -52.49
N HIS A 232 -3.07 -17.64 -52.47
CA HIS A 232 -4.03 -17.68 -51.38
C HIS A 232 -3.96 -19.06 -50.69
N GLY A 233 -4.02 -19.10 -49.35
CA GLY A 233 -4.20 -20.38 -48.67
C GLY A 233 -3.89 -20.40 -47.17
N ASN A 234 -4.91 -20.05 -46.39
CA ASN A 234 -5.32 -20.70 -45.15
C ASN A 234 -4.49 -20.53 -43.86
N ALA A 235 -5.17 -19.89 -42.90
CA ALA A 235 -4.98 -20.04 -41.47
C ALA A 235 -5.06 -21.50 -41.02
N VAL A 236 -4.14 -21.94 -40.15
CA VAL A 236 -4.38 -22.91 -39.06
C VAL A 236 -3.27 -22.72 -38.00
N SER A 237 -3.67 -22.46 -36.76
CA SER A 237 -2.87 -22.75 -35.56
C SER A 237 -3.11 -24.20 -35.12
N PRO A 238 -2.09 -24.91 -34.62
CA PRO A 238 -2.33 -26.03 -33.71
C PRO A 238 -1.64 -25.84 -32.36
N GLU A 239 -2.49 -25.65 -31.33
CA GLU A 239 -2.49 -26.26 -30.00
C GLU A 239 -1.22 -26.99 -29.50
N LEU A 240 -0.80 -26.61 -28.29
CA LEU A 240 0.25 -27.25 -27.50
C LEU A 240 -0.36 -28.43 -26.68
N PRO A 241 0.21 -29.64 -26.67
CA PRO A 241 -0.44 -30.78 -26.01
C PRO A 241 -0.27 -30.78 -24.48
N THR A 242 -1.39 -30.85 -23.78
CA THR A 242 -1.52 -31.26 -22.38
C THR A 242 -1.22 -32.76 -22.24
N ALA A 243 -0.11 -33.11 -21.60
CA ALA A 243 0.16 -34.49 -21.18
C ALA A 243 -0.39 -34.72 -19.76
N ALA A 244 -1.48 -35.48 -19.69
CA ALA A 244 -2.00 -36.07 -18.47
C ALA A 244 -1.14 -37.29 -18.08
N HIS A 245 -0.66 -37.34 -16.84
CA HIS A 245 -0.25 -38.59 -16.21
C HIS A 245 -1.00 -38.76 -14.89
N ARG A 246 -2.10 -39.53 -14.96
CA ARG A 246 -2.80 -40.10 -13.80
C ARG A 246 -2.01 -41.33 -13.37
N THR A 247 -1.48 -41.34 -12.14
CA THR A 247 -1.03 -42.58 -11.48
C THR A 247 -1.89 -42.78 -10.24
N ARG A 248 -2.75 -43.79 -10.32
CA ARG A 248 -3.58 -44.34 -9.25
C ARG A 248 -2.66 -45.17 -8.34
N HIS A 249 -2.68 -44.96 -7.04
CA HIS A 249 -2.12 -45.89 -6.06
C HIS A 249 -3.27 -46.64 -5.39
N GLU A 250 -3.28 -47.97 -5.57
CA GLU A 250 -4.10 -48.92 -4.80
C GLU A 250 -3.31 -49.35 -3.56
N LEU A 251 -4.01 -49.53 -2.44
CA LEU A 251 -3.51 -49.93 -1.12
C LEU A 251 -3.57 -51.47 -0.97
N PRO A 252 -2.61 -52.15 -0.31
CA PRO A 252 -2.78 -53.53 0.12
C PRO A 252 -3.38 -53.63 1.53
N GLN A 253 -4.10 -54.74 1.75
CA GLN A 253 -4.79 -55.16 2.98
C GLN A 253 -3.86 -55.43 4.16
#